data_AF-A0A453A3S9-F1
#
_entry.id   AF-A0A453A3S9-F1
#
_cell.length_a   1.000
_cell.length_b   1.000
_cell.length_c   1.000
_cell.angle_alpha   90.00
_cell.angle_beta   90.00
_cell.angle_gamma   90.00
#
_symmetry.space_group_name_H-M   'P 1'
#
loop_
_entity.id
_entity.type
_entity.pdbx_description
1 polymer ?
#
loop_
_entity_poly.entity_id
_entity_poly.type
_entity_poly.pdbx_seq_one_letter_code
_entity_poly.pdbx_strand_id
1 'polypeptide(L)'
;MICFNCGGPGHYVGNCVKPKACFICQQNHNVNNCAAWSEVQPTAAFFGSGARGLGFYHVDVPIANESKWLNFQNCAVVNILK
;
A
#
# COMPACT_ATOMS: atom_id res chain seq x y z
N MET A 1 -1.60 8.32 -12.36
CA MET A 1 -2.92 7.76 -11.99
C MET A 1 -2.73 6.37 -11.41
N ILE A 2 -3.22 6.11 -10.20
CA ILE A 2 -3.23 4.78 -9.56
C ILE A 2 -4.68 4.34 -9.37
N CYS A 3 -4.95 3.06 -9.62
CA CYS A 3 -6.27 2.48 -9.45
C CYS A 3 -6.50 2.08 -7.98
N PHE A 4 -7.53 2.65 -7.34
CA PHE A 4 -7.88 2.28 -5.96
C PHE A 4 -8.47 0.88 -5.81
N ASN A 5 -8.72 0.12 -6.88
CA ASN A 5 -9.08 -1.29 -6.75
C ASN A 5 -7.82 -2.15 -6.64
N CYS A 6 -6.93 -2.05 -7.62
CA CYS A 6 -5.82 -2.99 -7.78
C CYS A 6 -4.43 -2.42 -7.48
N GLY A 7 -4.32 -1.12 -7.15
CA GLY A 7 -3.07 -0.36 -6.97
C GLY A 7 -2.18 -0.24 -8.20
N GLY A 8 -2.64 -0.71 -9.36
CA GLY A 8 -1.91 -0.61 -10.63
C GLY A 8 -2.02 0.80 -11.25
N PRO A 9 -1.04 1.19 -12.07
CA PRO A 9 -1.05 2.48 -12.75
C PRO A 9 -1.99 2.52 -13.97
N GLY A 10 -2.22 3.71 -14.50
CA GLY A 10 -2.73 3.92 -15.87
C GLY A 10 -4.26 3.84 -16.05
N HIS A 11 -5.03 3.63 -14.99
CA HIS A 11 -6.50 3.57 -15.09
C HIS A 11 -7.21 3.98 -13.80
N TYR A 12 -8.47 4.42 -13.92
CA TYR A 12 -9.38 4.66 -12.80
C TYR A 12 -10.06 3.38 -12.32
N VAL A 13 -10.61 3.42 -11.12
CA VAL A 13 -11.34 2.28 -10.50
C VAL A 13 -12.46 1.74 -11.40
N GLY A 14 -13.19 2.61 -12.10
CA GLY A 14 -14.29 2.24 -12.99
C GLY A 14 -13.84 1.32 -14.14
N ASN A 15 -12.64 1.58 -14.67
CA ASN A 15 -12.07 0.86 -15.82
C ASN A 15 -11.21 -0.35 -15.39
N CYS A 16 -11.13 -0.65 -14.09
CA CYS A 16 -10.34 -1.78 -13.61
C CYS A 16 -11.01 -3.11 -13.95
N VAL A 17 -10.28 -3.98 -14.68
CA VAL A 17 -10.74 -5.31 -15.09
C VAL A 17 -10.69 -6.36 -13.98
N LYS A 18 -9.98 -6.08 -12.88
CA LYS A 18 -9.96 -6.99 -11.71
C LYS A 18 -11.29 -6.92 -10.97
N PRO A 19 -11.71 -8.01 -10.28
CA PRO A 19 -12.85 -7.98 -9.37
C PRO A 19 -12.76 -6.79 -8.41
N LYS A 20 -13.89 -6.14 -8.13
CA LYS A 20 -13.90 -4.98 -7.23
C LYS A 20 -13.76 -5.48 -5.79
N ALA A 21 -12.83 -4.88 -5.07
CA ALA A 21 -12.62 -5.10 -3.65
C ALA A 21 -12.41 -3.75 -2.96
N CYS A 22 -12.83 -3.66 -1.71
CA CYS A 22 -12.55 -2.52 -0.87
C CYS A 22 -11.05 -2.44 -0.61
N PHE A 23 -10.41 -1.30 -0.89
CA PHE A 23 -8.96 -1.16 -0.75
C PHE A 23 -8.46 -1.13 0.70
N ILE A 24 -9.37 -1.01 1.66
CA ILE A 24 -9.06 -1.05 3.10
C ILE A 24 -9.01 -2.49 3.61
N CYS A 25 -10.09 -3.25 3.39
CA CYS A 25 -10.26 -4.58 4.01
C CYS A 25 -10.35 -5.74 3.01
N GLN A 26 -10.20 -5.46 1.71
CA GLN A 26 -10.22 -6.44 0.62
C GLN A 26 -11.55 -7.22 0.47
N GLN A 27 -12.63 -6.77 1.09
CA GLN A 27 -13.96 -7.37 0.98
C GLN A 27 -14.79 -6.75 -0.16
N ASN A 28 -15.84 -7.46 -0.60
CA ASN A 28 -16.72 -6.99 -1.68
C ASN A 28 -17.77 -5.99 -1.17
N HIS A 29 -17.38 -4.72 -1.04
CA HIS A 29 -18.29 -3.60 -0.79
C HIS A 29 -17.71 -2.28 -1.32
N ASN A 30 -18.56 -1.26 -1.47
CA ASN A 30 -18.10 0.11 -1.70
C ASN A 30 -17.33 0.61 -0.47
N VAL A 31 -16.22 1.33 -0.67
CA VAL A 31 -15.39 1.83 0.42
C VAL A 31 -16.16 2.70 1.43
N ASN A 32 -17.18 3.45 0.98
CA ASN A 32 -18.02 4.26 1.87
C ASN A 32 -18.87 3.41 2.83
N ASN A 33 -18.98 2.11 2.59
CA ASN A 33 -19.69 1.13 3.42
C ASN A 33 -18.71 0.23 4.21
N CYS A 34 -17.41 0.54 4.20
CA CYS A 34 -16.42 -0.28 4.88
C CYS A 34 -16.48 -0.06 6.40
N ALA A 35 -16.86 -1.08 7.16
CA ALA A 35 -16.85 -1.02 8.63
C ALA A 35 -15.44 -0.76 9.20
N ALA A 36 -14.40 -1.26 8.51
CA ALA A 36 -13.02 -1.01 8.89
C ALA A 36 -12.57 0.43 8.62
N TRP A 37 -13.32 1.25 7.85
CA TRP A 37 -12.97 2.65 7.58
C TRP A 37 -12.87 3.49 8.85
N SER A 38 -13.78 3.27 9.80
CA SER A 38 -13.80 3.99 11.09
C SER A 38 -12.72 3.52 12.06
N GLU A 39 -12.05 2.40 11.78
CA GLU A 39 -10.97 1.92 12.61
C GLU A 39 -9.68 2.72 12.37
N VAL A 40 -8.75 2.66 13.32
CA VAL A 40 -7.42 3.27 13.17
C VAL A 40 -6.70 2.59 12.02
N GLN A 41 -6.49 3.34 10.94
CA GLN A 41 -5.82 2.80 9.76
C GLN A 41 -4.32 2.61 10.05
N PRO A 42 -3.72 1.52 9.55
CA PRO A 42 -2.27 1.34 9.59
C PRO A 42 -1.59 2.56 8.97
N THR A 43 -0.82 3.28 9.79
CA THR A 43 -0.04 4.44 9.33
C THR A 43 1.41 4.02 9.25
N ALA A 44 2.08 4.37 8.15
CA ALA A 44 3.50 4.14 8.02
C ALA A 44 4.24 4.97 9.07
N ALA A 45 4.96 4.31 9.99
CA ALA A 45 5.83 5.00 10.93
C ALA A 45 7.03 5.66 10.23
N PHE A 46 7.49 5.06 9.12
CA PHE A 46 8.60 5.53 8.32
C PHE A 46 8.25 5.42 6.84
N PHE A 47 8.57 6.43 6.04
CA PHE A 47 8.46 6.39 4.59
C PHE A 47 9.69 7.07 3.95
N GLY A 48 10.06 6.63 2.76
CA GLY A 48 11.20 7.18 2.03
C GLY A 48 11.06 6.96 0.53
N SER A 49 11.89 7.65 -0.24
CA SER A 49 11.99 7.47 -1.69
C SER A 49 13.45 7.23 -2.07
N GLY A 50 13.67 6.39 -3.08
CA GLY A 50 14.99 6.15 -3.65
C GLY A 50 15.15 6.90 -4.96
N ALA A 51 16.35 7.42 -5.23
CA ALA A 51 16.71 8.01 -6.52
C ALA A 51 18.07 7.48 -6.98
N ARG A 52 18.27 7.45 -8.31
CA ARG A 52 19.54 7.01 -8.90
C ARG A 52 20.69 7.90 -8.42
N GLY A 53 21.79 7.27 -7.99
CA GLY A 53 22.99 7.96 -7.52
C GLY A 53 22.94 8.42 -6.06
N LEU A 54 21.82 8.17 -5.35
CA LEU A 54 21.71 8.40 -3.91
C LEU A 54 21.79 7.07 -3.14
N GLY A 55 22.32 7.13 -1.92
CA GLY A 55 22.32 5.99 -0.99
C GLY A 55 21.00 5.84 -0.23
N PHE A 56 20.90 4.81 0.60
CA PHE A 56 19.77 4.57 1.50
C PHE A 56 20.24 4.69 2.95
N TYR A 57 19.40 5.25 3.82
CA TYR A 57 19.63 5.27 5.27
C TYR A 57 18.98 4.04 5.91
N HIS A 58 19.71 3.33 6.77
CA HIS A 58 19.15 2.22 7.53
C HIS A 58 18.34 2.75 8.72
N VAL A 59 17.05 2.43 8.75
CA VAL A 59 16.17 2.73 9.88
C VAL A 59 15.94 1.43 10.63
N ASP A 60 16.31 1.39 11.91
CA ASP A 60 16.02 0.23 12.76
C ASP A 60 14.51 0.16 13.01
N VAL A 61 13.87 -0.84 12.40
CA VAL A 61 12.44 -1.10 12.61
C VAL A 61 12.31 -2.26 13.59
N PRO A 62 11.68 -2.08 14.76
CA PRO A 62 11.40 -3.21 15.65
C PRO A 62 10.57 -4.24 14.90
N ILE A 63 10.94 -5.53 15.00
CA ILE A 63 10.47 -6.69 14.21
C ILE A 63 8.93 -6.93 14.29
N ALA A 64 8.18 -6.07 14.96
CA ALA A 64 6.83 -6.36 15.42
C ALA A 64 5.69 -6.08 14.44
N ASN A 65 5.89 -5.58 13.21
CA ASN A 65 4.74 -5.34 12.32
C ASN A 65 4.97 -5.75 10.87
N GLU A 66 4.06 -6.59 10.38
CA GLU A 66 3.86 -6.81 8.96
C GLU A 66 3.61 -5.47 8.26
N SER A 67 4.30 -5.24 7.15
CA SER A 67 4.05 -4.08 6.33
C SER A 67 2.72 -4.26 5.59
N LYS A 68 1.65 -3.60 6.07
CA LYS A 68 0.37 -3.53 5.34
C LYS A 68 0.47 -2.50 4.21
N TRP A 69 0.75 -2.96 3.00
CA TRP A 69 0.79 -2.12 1.79
C TRP A 69 -0.58 -1.94 1.12
N LEU A 70 -1.68 -2.32 1.81
CA LEU A 70 -3.05 -2.30 1.28
C LEU A 70 -3.13 -2.98 -0.09
N ASN A 71 -3.47 -2.23 -1.15
CA ASN A 71 -3.48 -2.69 -2.53
C ASN A 71 -2.34 -2.10 -3.39
N PHE A 72 -1.40 -1.34 -2.82
CA PHE A 72 -0.33 -0.71 -3.58
C PHE A 72 0.61 -1.75 -4.20
N GLN A 73 0.81 -1.65 -5.52
CA GLN A 73 1.72 -2.53 -6.27
C GLN A 73 3.10 -1.90 -6.50
N ASN A 74 3.28 -0.64 -6.15
CA ASN A 74 4.51 0.12 -6.35
C ASN A 74 5.37 0.25 -5.06
N CYS A 75 5.18 -0.66 -4.11
CA CYS A 75 5.91 -0.71 -2.85
C CYS A 75 6.76 -1.98 -2.79
N ALA A 76 7.94 -1.90 -2.19
CA ALA A 76 8.82 -3.05 -1.98
C ALA A 76 9.62 -2.89 -0.69
N VAL A 77 9.95 -4.02 -0.05
CA VAL A 77 10.90 -4.07 1.05
C VAL A 77 12.29 -4.30 0.46
N VAL A 78 13.25 -3.43 0.79
CA VAL A 78 14.65 -3.61 0.40
C VAL A 78 15.42 -4.11 1.61
N ASN A 79 15.91 -5.34 1.53
CA ASN A 79 16.83 -5.88 2.52
C ASN A 79 18.26 -5.71 2.01
N ILE A 80 19.10 -4.99 2.76
CA ILE A 80 20.54 -4.91 2.46
C ILE A 80 21.21 -6.13 3.12
N LEU A 81 21.54 -7.12 2.30
CA LEU A 81 22.31 -8.29 2.73
C LEU A 81 23.79 -7.87 2.86
N LYS A 82 24.41 -8.20 4.01
CA LYS A 82 25.85 -8.04 4.23
C LYS A 82 26.63 -9.19 3.61
#